data_AF-A0A2V8G100-F1
#
_entry.id   AF-A0A2V8G100-F1
#
_cell.length_a   1.000
_cell.length_b   1.000
_cell.length_c   1.000
_cell.angle_alpha   90.00
_cell.angle_beta   90.00
_cell.angle_gamma   90.00
#
_symmetry.space_group_name_H-M   'P 1'
#
loop_
_entity.id
_entity.type
_entity.pdbx_description
1 polymer ?
#
loop_
_entity_poly.entity_id
_entity_poly.type
_entity_poly.pdbx_seq_one_letter_code
_entity_poly.pdbx_strand_id
1 'polypeptide(L)' 'MPDVLTRRNFLSFDFGDRRAPGDHWIRIHRIAMACRFEVMLSSEDAGHVGAARAALDEADAVESLLT' A
#
# COMPACT_ATOMS: atom_id res chain seq x y z
N MET A 1 3.31 -20.32 11.02
CA MET A 1 3.01 -21.02 9.75
C MET A 1 3.26 -20.02 8.63
N PRO A 2 4.18 -20.24 7.69
CA PRO A 2 4.36 -19.28 6.60
C PRO A 2 3.11 -19.31 5.72
N ASP A 3 2.50 -18.14 5.54
CA ASP A 3 1.37 -17.94 4.64
C ASP A 3 1.67 -18.56 3.27
N VAL A 4 0.86 -19.54 2.87
CA VAL A 4 0.96 -20.14 1.54
C VAL A 4 0.62 -19.04 0.54
N LEU A 5 1.63 -18.60 -0.20
CA LEU A 5 1.49 -17.62 -1.27
C LEU A 5 0.60 -18.19 -2.38
N THR A 6 -0.72 -18.03 -2.25
CA THR A 6 -1.65 -18.37 -3.31
C THR A 6 -1.67 -17.23 -4.33
N ARG A 7 -1.88 -17.56 -5.61
CA ARG A 7 -1.94 -16.55 -6.69
C ARG A 7 -2.98 -15.47 -6.41
N ARG A 8 -4.10 -15.84 -5.78
CA ARG A 8 -5.13 -14.88 -5.37
C ARG A 8 -4.63 -13.97 -4.23
N ASN A 9 -3.91 -14.51 -3.24
CA ASN A 9 -3.30 -13.71 -2.15
C ASN A 9 -2.17 -12.80 -2.65
N PHE A 10 -1.43 -13.26 -3.66
CA PHE A 10 -0.41 -12.46 -4.33
C PHE A 10 -1.02 -11.35 -5.18
N LEU A 11 -2.11 -11.62 -5.92
CA LEU A 11 -2.79 -10.59 -6.72
C LEU A 11 -3.61 -9.61 -5.86
N SER A 12 -4.11 -10.05 -4.70
CA SER A 12 -4.64 -9.14 -3.68
C SER A 12 -3.53 -8.47 -2.86
N PHE A 13 -2.26 -8.88 -3.07
CA PHE A 13 -1.08 -8.46 -2.32
C PHE A 13 -1.36 -8.35 -0.82
N ASP A 14 -2.07 -9.35 -0.28
CA ASP A 14 -2.52 -9.35 1.12
C ASP A 14 -1.38 -9.80 2.05
N PHE A 15 -0.24 -9.11 1.95
CA PHE A 15 0.96 -9.35 2.77
C PHE A 15 0.77 -8.99 4.25
N GLY A 16 -0.44 -8.56 4.63
CA GLY A 16 -0.72 -7.86 5.88
C GLY A 16 -1.42 -8.68 6.95
N ASP A 17 -1.74 -9.96 6.74
CA ASP A 17 -2.46 -10.75 7.76
C ASP A 17 -1.54 -11.35 8.85
N ARG A 18 -0.25 -11.00 8.85
CA ARG A 18 0.65 -11.20 10.01
C ARG A 18 0.42 -10.12 11.09
N ARG A 19 -0.83 -9.82 11.40
CA ARG A 19 -1.21 -8.87 12.45
C ARG A 19 -0.88 -9.48 13.80
N ALA A 20 -0.01 -8.84 14.57
CA ALA A 20 -0.07 -9.00 16.01
C ALA A 20 -1.39 -8.36 16.48
N PRO A 21 -2.22 -9.04 17.29
CA PRO A 21 -3.45 -8.45 17.80
C PRO A 21 -3.12 -7.21 18.64
N GLY A 22 -3.42 -6.02 18.11
CA GLY A 22 -3.16 -4.73 18.77
C GLY A 22 -2.61 -3.64 17.85
N ASP A 23 -1.91 -4.01 16.77
CA ASP A 23 -1.36 -3.02 15.83
C ASP A 23 -2.39 -2.69 14.74
N HIS A 24 -2.95 -1.50 14.82
CA HIS A 24 -3.77 -0.94 13.75
C HIS A 24 -2.86 -0.26 12.71
N TRP A 25 -2.96 -0.69 11.45
CA TRP A 25 -2.20 -0.12 10.33
C TRP A 25 -3.15 0.53 9.33
N ILE A 26 -2.75 1.68 8.81
CA ILE A 26 -3.44 2.37 7.70
C ILE A 26 -2.68 2.04 6.43
N ARG A 27 -3.35 1.42 5.47
CA ARG A 27 -2.76 1.06 4.17
C ARG A 27 -3.44 1.88 3.08
N ILE A 28 -2.62 2.60 2.30
CA ILE A 28 -3.06 3.40 1.18
C ILE A 28 -2.33 2.88 -0.05
N HIS A 29 -3.03 2.78 -1.18
CA HIS A 29 -2.42 2.30 -2.41
C HIS A 29 -2.94 3.05 -3.64
N ARG A 30 -2.13 3.04 -4.69
CA ARG A 30 -2.46 3.52 -6.03
C ARG A 30 -1.90 2.58 -7.09
N ILE A 31 -2.49 2.62 -8.28
CA ILE A 31 -2.00 1.90 -9.44
C ILE A 31 -1.62 2.94 -10.47
N ALA A 32 -0.37 2.93 -10.90
CA ALA A 32 0.19 3.77 -11.94
C ALA A 32 1.31 3.00 -12.65
N MET A 33 1.60 3.30 -13.91
CA MET A 33 2.67 2.66 -14.68
C MET A 33 2.52 1.13 -14.78
N ALA A 34 1.28 0.63 -14.82
CA ALA A 34 0.95 -0.80 -14.69
C ALA A 34 1.49 -1.50 -13.42
N CYS A 35 1.89 -0.72 -12.41
CA CYS A 35 2.41 -1.16 -11.11
C CYS A 35 1.47 -0.69 -9.99
N ARG A 36 1.52 -1.37 -8.84
CA ARG A 36 0.80 -0.97 -7.63
C ARG A 36 1.78 -0.41 -6.60
N PHE A 37 1.56 0.83 -6.18
CA PHE A 37 2.34 1.52 -5.16
C PHE A 37 1.57 1.55 -3.84
N GLU A 38 2.24 1.29 -2.73
CA GLU A 38 1.61 1.18 -1.42
C GLU A 38 2.40 1.89 -0.34
N VAL A 39 1.68 2.56 0.56
CA VAL A 39 2.22 3.15 1.78
C VAL A 39 1.47 2.53 2.95
N MET A 40 2.22 2.06 3.94
CA MET A 40 1.72 1.49 5.17
C MET A 40 2.16 2.36 6.34
N LEU A 41 1.18 2.86 7.08
CA LEU A 41 1.37 3.72 8.24
C LEU A 41 0.91 2.99 9.49
N SER A 42 1.64 3.16 10.58
CA SER A 42 1.12 2.82 11.90
C SER A 42 -0.08 3.72 12.22
N SER A 43 -0.95 3.32 13.15
CA SER A 43 -2.03 4.21 13.60
C SER A 43 -1.53 5.42 14.38
N GLU A 44 -0.34 5.34 14.98
CA GLU A 44 0.32 6.48 15.61
C GLU A 44 0.65 7.57 14.57
N ASP A 45 0.92 7.14 13.33
CA ASP A 45 1.22 8.00 12.18
C ASP A 45 -0.02 8.40 11.35
N ALA A 46 -1.22 8.26 11.89
CA ALA A 46 -2.45 8.60 11.16
C ALA A 46 -2.49 10.06 10.66
N GLY A 47 -1.78 10.98 11.33
CA GLY A 47 -1.61 12.36 10.85
C GLY A 47 -0.87 12.48 9.51
N HIS A 48 -0.08 11.47 9.13
CA HIS A 48 0.71 11.46 7.89
C HIS A 48 -0.05 10.89 6.68
N VAL A 49 -1.33 10.54 6.82
CA VAL A 49 -2.17 10.04 5.72
C VAL A 49 -2.16 10.97 4.51
N GLY A 50 -2.18 12.30 4.72
CA GLY A 50 -2.12 13.27 3.64
C GLY A 50 -0.78 13.23 2.88
N ALA A 51 0.33 13.07 3.59
CA ALA A 51 1.66 12.94 2.97
C ALA A 51 1.81 11.61 2.21
N ALA A 52 1.29 10.52 2.78
CA ALA A 52 1.25 9.22 2.10
C ALA A 52 0.41 9.27 0.81
N ARG A 53 -0.70 10.03 0.82
CA ARG A 53 -1.51 10.28 -0.38
C ARG A 53 -0.71 11.06 -1.43
N ALA A 54 -0.10 12.18 -1.05
CA ALA A 54 0.69 12.99 -1.95
C ALA A 54 1.84 12.20 -2.59
N ALA A 55 2.54 11.37 -1.81
CA ALA A 55 3.60 10.49 -2.33
C ALA A 55 3.08 9.49 -3.38
N LEU A 56 1.86 9.00 -3.24
CA LEU A 56 1.22 8.13 -4.24
C LEU A 56 0.72 8.92 -5.45
N ASP A 57 0.27 10.16 -5.27
CA ASP A 57 -0.15 11.03 -6.37
C ASP A 57 1.04 11.42 -7.28
N GLU A 58 2.27 11.46 -6.75
CA GLU A 58 3.49 11.61 -7.58
C GLU A 58 3.68 10.45 -8.57
N ALA A 59 3.26 9.23 -8.22
CA ALA A 59 3.32 8.10 -9.14
C ALA A 59 2.36 8.31 -10.33
N ASP A 60 1.15 8.84 -10.06
CA ASP A 60 0.19 9.22 -11.10
C ASP A 60 0.74 10.37 -11.96
N ALA A 61 1.42 11.35 -11.35
CA ALA A 61 2.05 12.45 -12.08
C ALA A 61 3.17 11.97 -13.03
N VAL A 62 4.01 11.03 -12.58
CA VAL A 62 5.04 10.40 -13.42
C VAL A 62 4.40 9.64 -14.59
N GLU A 63 3.32 8.89 -14.37
CA GLU A 63 2.61 8.21 -15.44
C GLU A 63 2.06 9.19 -16.49
N SER A 64 1.48 10.30 -16.03
CA SER A 64 0.99 11.36 -16.91
C SER A 64 2.08 12.07 -17.71
N LEU A 65 3.34 12.07 -17.26
CA LEU A 65 4.46 12.63 -18.02
C LEU A 65 4.97 11.67 -19.10
N LEU A 66 4.69 10.39 -18.96
CA LEU A 66 5.20 9.32 -19.83
C LEU A 66 4.17 8.86 -20.88
N THR A 67 2.97 9.43 -20.86
CA THR A 67 1.82 9.09 -21.74
C THR A 67 1.24 10.33 -22.39
#